data_AF-A0A432V6Y1-F1
#
_entry.id   AF-A0A432V6Y1-F1
#
_cell.length_a   1.000
_cell.length_b   1.000
_cell.length_c   1.000
_cell.angle_alpha   90.00
_cell.angle_beta   90.00
_cell.angle_gamma   90.00
#
_symmetry.space_group_name_H-M   'P 1'
#
loop_
_entity.id
_entity.type
_entity.pdbx_description
1 polymer ?
#
loop_
_entity_poly.entity_id
_entity_poly.type
_entity_poly.pdbx_seq_one_letter_code
_entity_poly.pdbx_strand_id
1 'polypeptide(L)'
;MTIEQKIPQSVPVATGQVSNGVTTINNRDNRIESAAFGFVSKALTGTSGSLTSAEFWEGSYFLLTGTPSGAFTLSVPAEERGPFTVFNDTGQPVTVQIAGQSLTAPIAAAGTTAQLVSDGVNVRRAAVSGSGIANIAAMSQAAYDALVTPDAQTLHVII
;
A
#
# COMPACT_ATOMS: atom_id res chain seq x y z
N MET A 1 -31.10 -10.58 -51.75
CA MET A 1 -31.60 -9.35 -51.12
C MET A 1 -31.69 -9.65 -49.64
N THR A 2 -30.71 -9.17 -48.85
CA THR A 2 -30.55 -9.56 -47.45
C THR A 2 -31.34 -8.59 -46.57
N ILE A 3 -32.23 -9.12 -45.75
CA ILE A 3 -33.02 -8.36 -44.77
C ILE A 3 -32.22 -8.38 -43.47
N GLU A 4 -31.67 -7.25 -43.06
CA GLU A 4 -31.09 -7.08 -41.73
C GLU A 4 -32.19 -6.71 -40.72
N GLN A 5 -32.41 -7.58 -39.73
CA GLN A 5 -33.28 -7.30 -38.58
C GLN A 5 -32.42 -6.73 -37.44
N LYS A 6 -32.62 -5.44 -37.16
CA LYS A 6 -31.93 -4.68 -36.11
C LYS A 6 -32.35 -5.20 -34.73
N ILE A 7 -31.38 -5.70 -33.95
CA ILE A 7 -31.61 -6.05 -32.53
C ILE A 7 -31.85 -4.74 -31.75
N PRO A 8 -32.96 -4.57 -31.01
CA PRO A 8 -33.19 -3.37 -30.22
C PRO A 8 -32.11 -3.25 -29.14
N GLN A 9 -31.36 -2.15 -29.16
CA GLN A 9 -30.48 -1.81 -28.04
C GLN A 9 -31.32 -1.65 -26.77
N SER A 10 -30.76 -2.18 -25.69
CA SER A 10 -31.25 -2.06 -24.31
C SER A 10 -31.62 -0.61 -23.96
N VAL A 11 -32.73 -0.50 -23.24
CA VAL A 11 -33.42 0.73 -22.79
C VAL A 11 -32.51 1.84 -22.24
N PRO A 12 -32.86 3.12 -22.44
CA PRO A 12 -32.15 4.24 -21.84
C PRO A 12 -32.33 4.24 -20.32
N VAL A 13 -31.23 4.30 -19.56
CA VAL A 13 -31.29 4.65 -18.13
C VAL A 13 -31.86 6.05 -17.98
N ALA A 14 -32.83 6.22 -17.08
CA ALA A 14 -33.59 7.46 -16.94
C ALA A 14 -32.65 8.64 -16.59
N THR A 15 -32.88 9.79 -17.23
CA THR A 15 -32.13 11.05 -17.14
C THR A 15 -31.89 11.57 -15.71
N GLY A 16 -32.59 11.03 -14.70
CA GLY A 16 -32.37 11.36 -13.28
C GLY A 16 -31.20 10.64 -12.61
N GLN A 17 -30.71 9.50 -13.11
CA GLN A 17 -29.58 8.79 -12.46
C GLN A 17 -28.23 9.44 -12.74
N VAL A 18 -28.09 10.14 -13.87
CA VAL A 18 -26.85 10.85 -14.24
C VAL A 18 -26.63 12.15 -13.46
N SER A 19 -27.65 12.70 -12.80
CA SER A 19 -27.57 14.10 -12.35
C SER A 19 -27.18 14.34 -10.90
N ASN A 20 -27.15 13.33 -10.00
CA ASN A 20 -26.77 13.62 -8.60
C ASN A 20 -26.16 12.48 -7.77
N GLY A 21 -25.81 11.32 -8.37
CA GLY A 21 -25.26 10.20 -7.59
C GLY A 21 -24.16 9.37 -8.28
N VAL A 22 -24.19 9.28 -9.62
CA VAL A 22 -23.34 8.32 -10.34
C VAL A 22 -21.94 8.85 -10.62
N THR A 23 -21.73 10.15 -10.83
CA THR A 23 -20.38 10.68 -11.13
C THR A 23 -19.44 10.57 -9.93
N THR A 24 -19.92 10.85 -8.72
CA THR A 24 -19.09 10.77 -7.50
C THR A 24 -18.84 9.33 -7.06
N ILE A 25 -19.84 8.44 -7.21
CA ILE A 25 -19.70 7.01 -6.91
C ILE A 25 -18.77 6.34 -7.91
N ASN A 26 -18.95 6.56 -9.21
CA ASN A 26 -18.08 5.98 -10.24
C ASN A 26 -16.64 6.50 -10.14
N ASN A 27 -16.44 7.76 -9.72
CA ASN A 27 -15.09 8.27 -9.46
C ASN A 27 -14.41 7.56 -8.27
N ARG A 28 -15.16 7.16 -7.25
CA ARG A 28 -14.64 6.37 -6.12
C ARG A 28 -14.37 4.93 -6.53
N ASP A 29 -15.26 4.29 -7.28
CA ASP A 29 -15.09 2.92 -7.75
C ASP A 29 -13.89 2.81 -8.72
N ASN A 30 -13.76 3.75 -9.66
CA ASN A 30 -12.58 3.84 -10.53
C ASN A 30 -11.29 4.11 -9.75
N ARG A 31 -11.35 4.91 -8.67
CA ARG A 31 -10.23 5.14 -7.74
C ARG A 31 -9.83 3.87 -7.02
N ILE A 32 -10.79 3.07 -6.56
CA ILE A 32 -10.54 1.84 -5.80
C ILE A 32 -9.97 0.75 -6.71
N GLU A 33 -10.52 0.57 -7.92
CA GLU A 33 -9.98 -0.40 -8.89
C GLU A 33 -8.58 0.00 -9.36
N SER A 34 -8.35 1.29 -9.66
CA SER A 34 -7.02 1.80 -9.97
C SER A 34 -6.09 1.63 -8.77
N ALA A 35 -6.52 1.95 -7.56
CA ALA A 35 -5.78 1.77 -6.32
C ALA A 35 -5.52 0.29 -5.97
N ALA A 36 -6.23 -0.67 -6.56
CA ALA A 36 -6.03 -2.10 -6.31
C ALA A 36 -5.01 -2.71 -7.28
N PHE A 37 -5.02 -2.31 -8.55
CA PHE A 37 -4.25 -2.97 -9.62
C PHE A 37 -3.26 -2.08 -10.37
N GLY A 38 -3.30 -0.76 -10.15
CA GLY A 38 -2.41 0.19 -10.83
C GLY A 38 -1.00 0.23 -10.26
N PHE A 39 -0.06 0.64 -11.10
CA PHE A 39 1.32 0.95 -10.73
C PHE A 39 1.59 2.43 -11.02
N VAL A 40 2.12 3.14 -10.04
CA VAL A 40 2.56 4.53 -10.21
C VAL A 40 4.07 4.61 -10.05
N SER A 41 4.73 5.22 -11.03
CA SER A 41 6.14 5.56 -10.92
C SER A 41 6.28 7.02 -10.51
N LYS A 42 7.05 7.28 -9.45
CA LYS A 42 7.37 8.64 -8.98
C LYS A 42 8.87 8.86 -9.00
N ALA A 43 9.32 9.76 -9.87
CA ALA A 43 10.71 10.20 -9.89
C ALA A 43 10.99 11.15 -8.73
N LEU A 44 12.03 10.86 -7.94
CA LEU A 44 12.47 11.63 -6.78
C LEU A 44 13.73 12.43 -7.14
N THR A 45 13.72 13.71 -6.77
CA THR A 45 14.87 14.62 -6.92
C THR A 45 14.99 15.52 -5.70
N GLY A 46 16.23 15.84 -5.28
CA GLY A 46 16.48 16.57 -4.04
C GLY A 46 16.29 15.69 -2.79
N THR A 47 15.67 16.23 -1.75
CA THR A 47 15.52 15.58 -0.43
C THR A 47 14.08 15.51 0.08
N SER A 48 13.12 16.05 -0.66
CA SER A 48 11.70 16.03 -0.28
C SER A 48 10.78 16.15 -1.48
N GLY A 49 9.59 15.59 -1.39
CA GLY A 49 8.54 15.71 -2.40
C GLY A 49 7.20 15.24 -1.86
N SER A 50 6.17 15.37 -2.68
CA SER A 50 4.82 14.94 -2.30
C SER A 50 4.11 14.18 -3.42
N LEU A 51 3.22 13.28 -3.02
CA LEU A 51 2.17 12.75 -3.87
C LEU A 51 0.95 13.66 -3.80
N THR A 52 0.35 13.91 -4.94
CA THR A 52 -1.00 14.49 -5.02
C THR A 52 -2.05 13.46 -4.60
N SER A 53 -3.25 13.92 -4.28
CA SER A 53 -4.41 13.05 -4.02
C SER A 53 -4.70 12.09 -5.20
N ALA A 54 -4.50 12.56 -6.43
CA ALA A 54 -4.69 11.74 -7.62
C ALA A 54 -3.63 10.62 -7.70
N GLU A 55 -2.34 10.98 -7.63
CA GLU A 55 -1.25 10.00 -7.64
C GLU A 55 -1.38 9.00 -6.49
N PHE A 56 -1.75 9.47 -5.29
CA PHE A 56 -1.89 8.61 -4.12
C PHE A 56 -3.02 7.59 -4.23
N TRP A 57 -3.92 7.67 -5.21
CA TRP A 57 -4.95 6.65 -5.42
C TRP A 57 -4.90 6.00 -6.80
N GLU A 58 -4.00 6.44 -7.64
CA GLU A 58 -3.62 5.72 -8.83
C GLU A 58 -2.68 4.60 -8.38
N GLY A 59 -3.16 3.36 -8.29
CA GLY A 59 -2.33 2.20 -7.99
C GLY A 59 -2.07 1.85 -6.52
N SER A 60 -2.03 0.56 -6.21
CA SER A 60 -1.60 0.00 -4.90
C SER A 60 -0.09 -0.04 -4.77
N TYR A 61 0.63 0.09 -5.88
CA TYR A 61 2.08 -0.07 -5.95
C TYR A 61 2.76 1.20 -6.47
N PHE A 62 3.61 1.78 -5.62
CA PHE A 62 4.42 2.95 -5.93
C PHE A 62 5.87 2.53 -6.16
N LEU A 63 6.34 2.69 -7.39
CA LEU A 63 7.75 2.57 -7.75
C LEU A 63 8.40 3.95 -7.59
N LEU A 64 9.30 4.11 -6.63
CA LEU A 64 10.07 5.33 -6.44
C LEU A 64 11.39 5.19 -7.19
N THR A 65 11.64 6.11 -8.13
CA THR A 65 12.83 6.11 -8.99
C THR A 65 13.62 7.40 -8.85
N GLY A 66 14.78 7.48 -9.51
CA GLY A 66 15.59 8.69 -9.58
C GLY A 66 16.79 8.70 -8.63
N THR A 67 17.41 9.86 -8.51
CA THR A 67 18.69 10.08 -7.82
C THR A 67 18.57 11.19 -6.77
N PRO A 68 17.80 10.96 -5.69
CA PRO A 68 17.75 11.90 -4.58
C PRO A 68 19.15 12.18 -4.03
N SER A 69 19.40 13.43 -3.64
CA SER A 69 20.73 13.89 -3.20
C SER A 69 21.08 13.48 -1.77
N GLY A 70 20.17 12.77 -1.09
CA GLY A 70 20.31 12.28 0.28
C GLY A 70 19.04 11.56 0.73
N ALA A 71 18.92 11.29 2.03
CA ALA A 71 17.69 10.75 2.61
C ALA A 71 16.49 11.62 2.20
N PHE A 72 15.43 10.97 1.71
CA PHE A 72 14.30 11.65 1.09
C PHE A 72 13.06 11.56 1.95
N THR A 73 12.27 12.64 2.02
CA THR A 73 10.96 12.64 2.68
C THR A 73 9.85 12.75 1.64
N LEU A 74 9.07 11.69 1.48
CA LEU A 74 7.88 11.64 0.62
C LEU A 74 6.62 11.89 1.46
N SER A 75 5.98 13.03 1.23
CA SER A 75 4.71 13.37 1.84
C SER A 75 3.54 12.79 1.03
N VAL A 76 2.69 12.00 1.66
CA VAL A 76 1.42 11.53 1.09
C VAL A 76 0.28 12.40 1.61
N PRO A 77 -0.85 12.50 0.88
CA PRO A 77 -2.01 13.28 1.34
C PRO A 77 -2.62 12.67 2.60
N ALA A 78 -3.26 13.51 3.42
CA ALA A 78 -3.95 13.14 4.66
C ALA A 78 -5.30 12.45 4.36
N GLU A 79 -5.22 11.24 3.78
CA GLU A 79 -6.37 10.46 3.35
C GLU A 79 -6.27 9.04 3.89
N GLU A 80 -7.40 8.50 4.36
CA GLU A 80 -7.47 7.13 4.85
C GLU A 80 -7.37 6.17 3.66
N ARG A 81 -6.35 5.32 3.69
CA ARG A 81 -6.07 4.34 2.65
C ARG A 81 -5.60 3.03 3.29
N GLY A 82 -6.21 1.94 2.84
CA GLY A 82 -5.77 0.59 3.16
C GLY A 82 -4.34 0.29 2.68
N PRO A 83 -3.92 -0.99 2.72
CA PRO A 83 -2.55 -1.36 2.38
C PRO A 83 -2.12 -0.87 1.00
N PHE A 84 -0.97 -0.22 0.93
CA PHE A 84 -0.28 0.14 -0.30
C PHE A 84 1.21 -0.20 -0.17
N THR A 85 1.84 -0.41 -1.30
CA THR A 85 3.23 -0.88 -1.39
C THR A 85 4.08 0.20 -2.00
N VAL A 86 5.22 0.48 -1.36
CA VAL A 86 6.24 1.39 -1.88
C VAL A 86 7.49 0.58 -2.14
N PHE A 87 7.92 0.51 -3.39
CA PHE A 87 9.23 -0.02 -3.75
C PHE A 87 10.18 1.14 -4.03
N ASN A 88 11.24 1.20 -3.24
CA ASN A 88 12.25 2.24 -3.35
C ASN A 88 13.41 1.75 -4.21
N ASP A 89 13.38 2.06 -5.50
CA ASP A 89 14.44 1.75 -6.46
C ASP A 89 15.53 2.84 -6.51
N THR A 90 15.55 3.75 -5.52
CA THR A 90 16.60 4.77 -5.41
C THR A 90 17.77 4.29 -4.58
N GLY A 91 18.89 5.02 -4.64
CA GLY A 91 20.07 4.78 -3.80
C GLY A 91 19.99 5.33 -2.38
N GLN A 92 18.86 5.92 -1.96
CA GLN A 92 18.72 6.59 -0.65
C GLN A 92 17.49 6.08 0.10
N PRO A 93 17.49 6.11 1.45
CA PRO A 93 16.29 5.79 2.22
C PRO A 93 15.19 6.84 1.99
N VAL A 94 13.95 6.38 1.85
CA VAL A 94 12.77 7.24 1.71
C VAL A 94 11.87 7.11 2.94
N THR A 95 11.67 8.22 3.64
CA THR A 95 10.69 8.34 4.72
C THR A 95 9.33 8.69 4.11
N VAL A 96 8.29 7.91 4.39
CA VAL A 96 6.94 8.14 3.88
C VAL A 96 6.05 8.63 5.01
N GLN A 97 5.44 9.81 4.86
CA GLN A 97 4.69 10.44 5.94
C GLN A 97 3.48 11.24 5.47
N ILE A 98 2.53 11.47 6.37
CA ILE A 98 1.62 12.62 6.29
C ILE A 98 2.30 13.80 6.99
N ALA A 99 2.20 14.99 6.42
CA ALA A 99 2.78 16.19 7.02
C ALA A 99 2.21 16.44 8.43
N GLY A 100 3.11 16.58 9.41
CA GLY A 100 2.71 16.80 10.81
C GLY A 100 2.20 15.55 11.53
N GLN A 101 2.39 14.35 10.96
CA GLN A 101 2.01 13.12 11.65
C GLN A 101 2.74 12.98 13.00
N SER A 102 2.01 12.48 14.00
CA SER A 102 2.50 12.39 15.38
C SER A 102 3.38 11.16 15.63
N LEU A 103 3.20 10.11 14.84
CA LEU A 103 3.93 8.85 14.96
C LEU A 103 5.19 8.86 14.08
N THR A 104 6.19 8.08 14.49
CA THR A 104 7.40 7.87 13.70
C THR A 104 7.05 7.35 12.31
N ALA A 105 7.45 8.11 11.29
CA ALA A 105 7.19 7.77 9.91
C ALA A 105 7.98 6.53 9.47
N PRO A 106 7.34 5.61 8.70
CA PRO A 106 8.03 4.46 8.17
C PRO A 106 9.06 4.84 7.11
N ILE A 107 10.16 4.08 7.07
CA ILE A 107 11.24 4.24 6.11
C ILE A 107 11.24 3.05 5.14
N ALA A 108 11.22 3.32 3.84
CA ALA A 108 11.55 2.38 2.78
C ALA A 108 13.06 2.48 2.48
N ALA A 109 13.82 1.44 2.85
CA ALA A 109 15.26 1.41 2.57
C ALA A 109 15.53 1.30 1.07
N ALA A 110 16.71 1.75 0.63
CA ALA A 110 17.14 1.66 -0.76
C ALA A 110 17.09 0.21 -1.26
N GLY A 111 16.53 0.00 -2.46
CA GLY A 111 16.37 -1.32 -3.08
C GLY A 111 15.33 -2.23 -2.40
N THR A 112 14.48 -1.71 -1.50
CA THR A 112 13.53 -2.53 -0.74
C THR A 112 12.09 -2.10 -0.93
N THR A 113 11.19 -3.03 -0.61
CA THR A 113 9.75 -2.80 -0.60
C THR A 113 9.25 -2.59 0.84
N ALA A 114 8.40 -1.60 1.04
CA ALA A 114 7.68 -1.36 2.29
C ALA A 114 6.17 -1.41 2.03
N GLN A 115 5.47 -2.28 2.76
CA GLN A 115 4.00 -2.30 2.78
C GLN A 115 3.50 -1.40 3.90
N LEU A 116 2.66 -0.43 3.56
CA LEU A 116 2.25 0.67 4.41
C LEU A 116 0.71 0.79 4.43
N VAL A 117 0.20 1.48 5.44
CA VAL A 117 -1.21 1.89 5.57
C VAL A 117 -1.26 3.35 5.95
N SER A 118 -2.31 4.06 5.54
CA SER A 118 -2.59 5.44 5.94
C SER A 118 -3.92 5.51 6.67
N ASP A 119 -3.94 6.01 7.91
CA ASP A 119 -5.19 6.23 8.66
C ASP A 119 -5.77 7.65 8.46
N GLY A 120 -5.24 8.39 7.47
CA GLY A 120 -5.58 9.79 7.21
C GLY A 120 -4.86 10.79 8.13
N VAL A 121 -4.16 10.33 9.16
CA VAL A 121 -3.38 11.17 10.09
C VAL A 121 -1.91 10.75 10.13
N ASN A 122 -1.63 9.45 10.06
CA ASN A 122 -0.30 8.85 10.12
C ASN A 122 -0.17 7.76 9.05
N VAL A 123 1.03 7.69 8.47
CA VAL A 123 1.45 6.50 7.71
C VAL A 123 2.16 5.53 8.65
N ARG A 124 1.83 4.24 8.54
CA ARG A 124 2.41 3.17 9.37
C ARG A 124 2.78 1.98 8.48
N ARG A 125 3.64 1.08 8.98
CA ARG A 125 3.82 -0.23 8.32
C ARG A 125 2.51 -1.01 8.42
N ALA A 126 2.10 -1.64 7.32
CA ALA A 126 1.03 -2.62 7.36
C ALA A 126 1.47 -3.76 8.28
N ALA A 127 0.57 -4.22 9.16
CA ALA A 127 0.82 -5.43 9.93
C ALA A 127 0.94 -6.60 8.93
N VAL A 128 2.15 -7.14 8.79
CA VAL A 128 2.31 -8.45 8.17
C VAL A 128 1.76 -9.46 9.15
N SER A 129 0.78 -10.26 8.73
CA SER A 129 0.42 -11.51 9.41
C SER A 129 1.57 -12.51 9.25
N GLY A 130 2.76 -12.17 9.71
CA GLY A 130 3.82 -13.13 9.95
C GLY A 130 3.43 -13.90 11.20
N SER A 131 3.61 -15.22 11.20
CA SER A 131 3.70 -15.95 12.46
C SER A 131 4.71 -15.18 13.30
N GLY A 132 4.36 -14.72 14.50
CA GLY A 132 5.19 -13.83 15.34
C GLY A 132 6.54 -14.43 15.77
N ILE A 133 6.94 -15.53 15.13
CA ILE A 133 8.18 -16.26 15.24
C ILE A 133 9.32 -15.40 14.69
N ALA A 134 10.19 -14.96 15.58
CA ALA A 134 11.46 -14.32 15.29
C ALA A 134 12.63 -15.32 15.22
N ASN A 135 12.51 -16.50 15.89
CA ASN A 135 13.61 -17.46 16.05
C ASN A 135 13.18 -18.91 15.79
N ILE A 136 14.13 -19.75 15.34
CA ILE A 136 13.98 -21.21 15.25
C ILE A 136 15.07 -21.85 16.10
N ALA A 137 14.69 -22.68 17.08
CA ALA A 137 15.63 -23.38 17.95
C ALA A 137 15.36 -24.89 17.90
N ALA A 138 16.39 -25.66 17.54
CA ALA A 138 16.33 -27.12 17.60
C ALA A 138 16.78 -27.61 18.98
N MET A 139 16.02 -28.52 19.59
CA MET A 139 16.32 -29.04 20.93
C MET A 139 15.75 -30.44 21.15
N SER A 140 16.25 -31.14 22.17
CA SER A 140 15.73 -32.45 22.56
C SER A 140 14.43 -32.34 23.36
N GLN A 141 13.64 -33.41 23.40
CA GLN A 141 12.39 -33.47 24.17
C GLN A 141 12.61 -33.10 25.65
N ALA A 142 13.66 -33.61 26.29
CA ALA A 142 13.97 -33.32 27.69
C ALA A 142 14.31 -31.84 27.94
N ALA A 143 14.91 -31.15 26.95
CA ALA A 143 15.18 -29.72 27.04
C ALA A 143 13.91 -28.89 26.84
N TYR A 144 12.99 -29.34 25.98
CA TYR A 144 11.69 -28.70 25.78
C TYR A 144 10.81 -28.82 27.01
N ASP A 145 10.72 -30.00 27.63
CA ASP A 145 9.92 -30.25 28.84
C ASP A 145 10.44 -29.47 30.07
N ALA A 146 11.72 -29.08 30.05
CA ALA A 146 12.34 -28.27 31.09
C ALA A 146 12.09 -26.75 30.92
N LEU A 147 11.46 -26.31 29.83
CA LEU A 147 11.12 -24.90 29.63
C LEU A 147 9.96 -24.49 30.55
N VAL A 148 10.22 -23.53 31.43
CA VAL A 148 9.20 -23.01 32.35
C VAL A 148 8.17 -22.14 31.61
N THR A 149 8.57 -21.46 30.53
CA THR A 149 7.66 -20.76 29.62
C THR A 149 8.33 -20.55 28.26
N PRO A 150 7.88 -21.19 27.18
CA PRO A 150 8.40 -20.88 25.85
C PRO A 150 8.01 -19.46 25.46
N ASP A 151 8.93 -18.73 24.84
CA ASP A 151 8.62 -17.40 24.33
C ASP A 151 7.69 -17.49 23.10
N ALA A 152 6.81 -16.51 22.92
CA ALA A 152 5.82 -16.52 21.84
C ALA A 152 6.43 -16.28 20.44
N GLN A 153 7.74 -16.06 20.37
CA GLN A 153 8.47 -15.71 19.15
C GLN A 153 9.50 -16.77 18.74
N THR A 154 9.56 -17.91 19.41
CA THR A 154 10.52 -18.97 19.11
C THR A 154 9.78 -20.26 18.78
N LEU A 155 10.02 -20.76 17.57
CA LEU A 155 9.59 -22.09 17.18
C LEU A 155 10.63 -23.11 17.67
N HIS A 156 10.22 -23.96 18.60
CA HIS A 156 11.03 -25.07 19.07
C HIS A 156 10.78 -26.29 18.17
N VAL A 157 11.81 -26.71 17.44
CA VAL A 157 11.77 -27.93 16.62
C VAL A 157 12.40 -29.04 17.44
N ILE A 158 11.57 -29.98 17.90
CA ILE A 158 12.04 -31.12 18.69
C ILE A 158 12.67 -32.13 17.73
N ILE A 159 13.98 -32.37 17.89
CA ILE A 159 14.78 -33.29 17.07
C ILE A 159 15.51 -34.33 17.91
#